data_AF-B3ENE0-F1
#
_entry.id   AF-B3ENE0-F1
#
_cell.length_a   1.000
_cell.length_b   1.000
_cell.length_c   1.000
_cell.angle_alpha   90.00
_cell.angle_beta   90.00
_cell.angle_gamma   90.00
#
_symmetry.space_group_name_H-M   'P 1'
#
loop_
_entity.id
_entity.type
_entity.pdbx_description
1 polymer ?
#
loop_
_entity_poly.entity_id
_entity_poly.type
_entity_poly.pdbx_seq_one_letter_code
_entity_poly.pdbx_strand_id
1 'polypeptide(L)'
;MFCVYESVGESNEKCCLCRSIHVLISMNLSQYIDGLQAKGSYCFSGEEVDAALESGTVATRAALRRLKQHGAIAMPFRGFYVIVPPEYRQMGCLPANQFIPELMEYLKEPYYAGILSAGEFYGAAHQRPQAFQVVTEHSRSGILCGTVKVDFIKRNNAALMPTRDFKTPRGYLKVSTPEVTAFDLIGYPHHTGGLDNTVTVLAELAESLDAIRLADIAGLSPITWSQRLGYLLELIGEARLAERLAAYVAERKPVPAPLSPSQPHHGVRQMSRWRLLPNETVAPDL
;
A
#
# COMPACT_ATOMS: atom_id res chain seq x y z
N MET A 1 -80.95 -44.82 7.26
CA MET A 1 -80.54 -45.78 6.22
C MET A 1 -79.40 -45.09 5.47
N PHE A 2 -78.10 -45.25 5.76
CA PHE A 2 -77.27 -46.24 6.43
C PHE A 2 -76.63 -45.63 7.71
N CYS A 3 -76.53 -46.35 8.85
CA CYS A 3 -75.51 -47.36 9.20
C CYS A 3 -74.08 -46.78 9.17
N VAL A 4 -73.18 -46.83 10.16
CA VAL A 4 -73.02 -47.36 11.54
C VAL A 4 -71.76 -46.58 12.03
N TYR A 5 -71.74 -45.93 13.22
CA TYR A 5 -71.13 -46.45 14.46
C TYR A 5 -69.67 -46.95 14.23
N GLU A 6 -68.62 -46.64 14.99
CA GLU A 6 -68.38 -46.17 16.36
C GLU A 6 -66.84 -45.95 16.40
N SER A 7 -66.32 -44.86 16.96
CA SER A 7 -65.78 -44.77 18.35
C SER A 7 -64.54 -45.66 18.58
N VAL A 8 -63.52 -45.33 19.36
CA VAL A 8 -63.36 -44.55 20.60
C VAL A 8 -61.88 -44.16 20.67
N GLY A 9 -61.56 -42.92 21.07
CA GLY A 9 -60.77 -42.68 22.31
C GLY A 9 -59.28 -42.60 21.99
N GLU A 10 -58.43 -41.83 22.67
CA GLU A 10 -58.37 -41.24 24.00
C GLU A 10 -57.27 -40.16 23.84
N SER A 11 -57.41 -38.90 24.23
CA SER A 11 -57.47 -38.34 25.59
C SER A 11 -56.39 -37.24 25.69
N ASN A 12 -56.72 -36.22 26.48
CA ASN A 12 -55.87 -35.18 27.06
C ASN A 12 -55.33 -34.03 26.20
N GLU A 13 -56.23 -33.06 26.04
CA GLU A 13 -56.03 -31.64 26.34
C GLU A 13 -55.01 -31.34 27.47
N LYS A 14 -54.11 -30.38 27.21
CA LYS A 14 -53.94 -29.08 27.91
C LYS A 14 -52.64 -28.44 27.39
N CYS A 15 -52.75 -27.37 26.59
CA CYS A 15 -52.75 -25.97 27.05
C CYS A 15 -51.39 -25.58 27.68
N CYS A 16 -50.70 -24.51 27.33
CA CYS A 16 -50.97 -23.37 26.47
C CYS A 16 -49.64 -22.61 26.27
N LEU A 17 -49.62 -21.72 25.28
CA LEU A 17 -48.80 -20.50 25.20
C LEU A 17 -47.28 -20.59 24.93
N CYS A 18 -46.90 -19.82 23.90
CA CYS A 18 -45.67 -19.04 23.78
C CYS A 18 -44.35 -19.75 24.08
N ARG A 19 -43.72 -20.29 23.03
CA ARG A 19 -42.26 -20.18 22.92
C ARG A 19 -41.92 -19.44 21.65
N SER A 20 -41.57 -18.18 21.87
CA SER A 20 -40.81 -17.32 20.99
C SER A 20 -39.89 -18.15 20.11
N ILE A 21 -40.14 -18.10 18.81
CA ILE A 21 -39.13 -18.48 17.81
C ILE A 21 -38.03 -17.43 17.98
N HIS A 22 -37.08 -17.70 18.87
CA HIS A 22 -35.75 -17.14 18.75
C HIS A 22 -35.21 -17.74 17.45
N VAL A 23 -35.43 -17.02 16.35
CA VAL A 23 -34.66 -17.23 15.13
C VAL A 23 -33.23 -16.83 15.51
N LEU A 24 -32.45 -17.79 15.99
CA LEU A 24 -31.01 -17.74 15.86
C LEU A 24 -30.77 -17.81 14.34
N ILE A 25 -30.82 -16.65 13.69
CA ILE A 25 -30.28 -16.51 12.33
C ILE A 25 -28.79 -16.74 12.55
N SER A 26 -28.34 -17.99 12.36
CA SER A 26 -26.92 -18.21 12.11
C SER A 26 -26.61 -17.42 10.85
N MET A 27 -25.96 -16.28 11.02
CA MET A 27 -25.52 -15.46 9.91
C MET A 27 -24.66 -16.37 9.02
N ASN A 28 -24.99 -16.47 7.74
CA ASN A 28 -24.15 -17.20 6.80
C ASN A 28 -23.06 -16.25 6.27
N LEU A 29 -21.91 -16.80 5.88
CA LEU A 29 -20.77 -16.05 5.35
C LEU A 29 -21.15 -15.10 4.20
N SER A 30 -22.12 -15.47 3.35
CA SER A 30 -22.62 -14.58 2.30
C SER A 30 -23.29 -13.33 2.88
N GLN A 31 -24.17 -13.49 3.87
CA GLN A 31 -24.86 -12.37 4.52
C GLN A 31 -23.88 -11.48 5.29
N TYR A 32 -22.84 -12.08 5.88
CA TYR A 32 -21.76 -11.34 6.52
C TYR A 32 -21.01 -10.45 5.51
N ILE A 33 -20.63 -11.00 4.36
CA ILE A 33 -19.96 -10.26 3.27
C ILE A 33 -20.86 -9.15 2.73
N ASP A 34 -22.14 -9.45 2.45
CA ASP A 34 -23.11 -8.46 1.98
C ASP A 34 -23.26 -7.32 3.01
N GLY A 35 -23.29 -7.65 4.30
CA GLY A 35 -23.33 -6.69 5.40
C GLY A 35 -22.07 -5.82 5.50
N LEU A 36 -20.88 -6.37 5.25
CA LEU A 36 -19.64 -5.59 5.17
C LEU A 36 -19.67 -4.61 3.99
N GLN A 37 -20.07 -5.08 2.81
CA GLN A 37 -20.16 -4.25 1.61
C GLN A 37 -21.17 -3.11 1.78
N ALA A 38 -22.32 -3.38 2.43
CA ALA A 38 -23.34 -2.37 2.74
C ALA A 38 -22.80 -1.26 3.68
N LYS A 39 -21.84 -1.59 4.56
CA LYS A 39 -21.15 -0.64 5.43
C LYS A 39 -19.96 0.04 4.74
N GLY A 40 -19.65 -0.32 3.50
CA GLY A 40 -18.50 0.20 2.76
C GLY A 40 -17.16 -0.46 3.12
N SER A 41 -17.16 -1.54 3.91
CA SER A 41 -15.96 -2.30 4.25
C SER A 41 -15.75 -3.44 3.24
N TYR A 42 -14.52 -3.57 2.78
CA TYR A 42 -14.14 -4.55 1.75
C TYR A 42 -13.00 -5.47 2.18
N CYS A 43 -12.46 -5.29 3.39
CA CYS A 43 -11.47 -6.18 3.95
C CYS A 43 -11.98 -6.78 5.26
N PHE A 44 -11.52 -7.98 5.58
CA PHE A 44 -11.83 -8.65 6.84
C PHE A 44 -10.76 -9.69 7.15
N SER A 45 -10.65 -10.07 8.43
CA SER A 45 -9.77 -11.16 8.87
C SER A 45 -10.51 -12.48 9.02
N GLY A 46 -9.80 -13.59 8.94
CA GLY A 46 -10.37 -14.91 9.24
C GLY A 46 -10.90 -15.01 10.67
N GLU A 47 -10.27 -14.30 11.61
CA GLU A 47 -10.65 -14.27 13.02
C GLU A 47 -11.98 -13.53 13.23
N GLU A 48 -12.22 -12.44 12.49
CA GLU A 48 -13.50 -11.73 12.51
C GLU A 48 -14.65 -12.60 12.00
N VAL A 49 -14.40 -13.41 10.98
CA VAL A 49 -15.39 -14.35 10.45
C VAL A 49 -15.68 -15.46 11.44
N ASP A 50 -14.65 -16.06 12.04
CA ASP A 50 -14.82 -17.09 13.07
C ASP A 50 -15.63 -16.55 14.27
N ALA A 51 -15.37 -15.32 14.69
CA ALA A 51 -16.12 -14.66 15.76
C ALA A 51 -17.57 -14.34 15.36
N ALA A 52 -17.81 -13.90 14.12
CA ALA A 52 -19.13 -13.47 13.67
C ALA A 52 -20.09 -14.62 13.34
N LEU A 53 -19.57 -15.76 12.87
CA LEU A 53 -20.39 -16.91 12.45
C LEU A 53 -20.59 -17.94 13.57
N GLU A 54 -19.95 -17.77 14.74
CA GLU A 54 -19.88 -18.76 15.84
C GLU A 54 -19.57 -20.18 15.35
N SER A 55 -18.90 -20.26 14.20
CA SER A 55 -18.68 -21.49 13.45
C SER A 55 -17.28 -21.99 13.77
N GLY A 56 -17.13 -23.31 13.95
CA GLY A 56 -15.82 -23.89 14.19
C GLY A 56 -14.83 -23.57 13.06
N THR A 57 -13.58 -23.28 13.41
CA THR A 57 -12.51 -22.80 12.50
C THR A 57 -12.34 -23.61 11.19
N VAL A 58 -12.66 -24.91 11.22
CA VAL A 58 -12.60 -25.80 10.04
C VAL A 58 -13.70 -25.45 9.02
N ALA A 59 -14.92 -25.18 9.49
CA ALA A 59 -16.06 -24.85 8.62
C ALA A 59 -15.83 -23.50 7.94
N THR A 60 -15.36 -22.51 8.69
CA THR A 60 -15.02 -21.17 8.15
C THR A 60 -13.96 -21.25 7.06
N ARG A 61 -12.85 -21.97 7.31
CA ARG A 61 -11.80 -22.16 6.31
C ARG A 61 -12.31 -22.83 5.03
N ALA A 62 -13.18 -23.84 5.18
CA ALA A 62 -13.77 -24.51 4.03
C ALA A 62 -14.68 -23.57 3.23
N ALA A 63 -15.47 -22.72 3.89
CA ALA A 63 -16.34 -21.74 3.25
C ALA A 63 -15.53 -20.64 2.53
N LEU A 64 -14.52 -20.05 3.20
CA LEU A 64 -13.62 -19.06 2.60
C LEU A 64 -12.87 -19.63 1.38
N ARG A 65 -12.43 -20.89 1.45
CA ARG A 65 -11.81 -21.57 0.29
C ARG A 65 -12.74 -21.63 -0.91
N ARG A 66 -14.02 -21.96 -0.72
CA ARG A 66 -15.01 -22.00 -1.80
C ARG A 66 -15.22 -20.61 -2.41
N LEU A 67 -15.39 -19.58 -1.59
CA LEU A 67 -15.54 -18.20 -2.09
C LEU A 67 -14.33 -17.70 -2.88
N LYS A 68 -13.12 -18.06 -2.42
CA LYS A 68 -11.88 -17.75 -3.14
C LYS A 68 -11.83 -18.47 -4.49
N GLN A 69 -12.23 -19.74 -4.55
CA GLN A 69 -12.33 -20.49 -5.81
C GLN A 69 -13.35 -19.88 -6.79
N HIS A 70 -14.44 -19.31 -6.27
CA HIS A 70 -15.43 -18.58 -7.07
C HIS A 70 -15.01 -17.15 -7.44
N GLY A 71 -13.86 -16.66 -6.97
CA GLY A 71 -13.37 -15.31 -7.21
C GLY A 71 -14.19 -14.21 -6.54
N ALA A 72 -15.00 -14.54 -5.52
CA ALA A 72 -15.77 -13.56 -4.75
C ALA A 72 -14.93 -12.87 -3.67
N ILE A 73 -13.86 -13.52 -3.22
CA ILE A 73 -12.87 -12.97 -2.31
C ILE A 73 -11.45 -13.29 -2.80
N ALA A 74 -10.49 -12.47 -2.39
CA ALA A 74 -9.07 -12.73 -2.55
C ALA A 74 -8.37 -12.66 -1.19
N MET A 75 -7.14 -13.16 -1.12
CA MET A 75 -6.37 -13.23 0.12
C MET A 75 -4.96 -12.68 -0.17
N PRO A 76 -4.77 -11.35 -0.13
CA PRO A 76 -3.48 -10.74 -0.42
C PRO A 76 -2.45 -11.03 0.67
N PHE A 77 -2.89 -11.29 1.90
CA PHE A 77 -2.03 -11.71 3.01
C PHE A 77 -2.67 -12.84 3.79
N ARG A 78 -1.88 -13.76 4.36
CA ARG A 78 -2.41 -14.92 5.07
C ARG A 78 -3.29 -14.47 6.24
N GLY A 79 -4.55 -14.90 6.24
CA GLY A 79 -5.52 -14.55 7.29
C GLY A 79 -6.24 -13.22 7.06
N PHE A 80 -5.85 -12.45 6.04
CA PHE A 80 -6.48 -11.21 5.64
C PHE A 80 -7.12 -11.38 4.25
N TYR A 81 -8.41 -11.08 4.17
CA TYR A 81 -9.21 -11.29 2.97
C TYR A 81 -9.75 -9.97 2.47
N VAL A 82 -9.91 -9.88 1.15
CA VAL A 82 -10.57 -8.76 0.48
C VAL A 82 -11.76 -9.30 -0.31
N ILE A 83 -12.87 -8.59 -0.23
CA ILE A 83 -14.05 -8.83 -1.05
C ILE A 83 -13.70 -8.36 -2.46
N VAL A 84 -13.99 -9.18 -3.48
CA VAL A 84 -13.72 -8.85 -4.89
C VAL A 84 -15.05 -8.60 -5.61
N PRO A 85 -15.46 -7.32 -5.73
CA PRO A 85 -16.62 -6.93 -6.51
C PRO A 85 -16.54 -7.39 -7.97
N PRO A 86 -17.70 -7.50 -8.67
CA PRO A 86 -17.75 -7.86 -10.08
C PRO A 86 -16.76 -7.07 -10.97
N GLU A 87 -16.59 -5.77 -10.73
CA GLU A 87 -15.70 -4.89 -11.50
C GLU A 87 -14.21 -5.26 -11.40
N TYR A 88 -13.80 -5.98 -10.34
CA TYR A 88 -12.41 -6.39 -10.12
C TYR A 88 -12.18 -7.90 -10.32
N ARG A 89 -13.18 -8.66 -10.78
CA ARG A 89 -13.01 -10.12 -10.94
C ARG A 89 -11.96 -10.53 -11.96
N GLN A 90 -11.78 -9.75 -13.04
CA GLN A 90 -10.70 -10.00 -14.00
C GLN A 90 -9.32 -9.76 -13.38
N MET A 91 -9.20 -8.74 -12.52
CA MET A 91 -7.99 -8.45 -11.78
C MET A 91 -7.70 -9.51 -10.71
N GLY A 92 -8.74 -10.19 -10.21
CA GLY A 92 -8.64 -11.28 -9.22
C GLY A 92 -8.31 -10.81 -7.81
N CYS A 93 -8.24 -9.51 -7.58
CA CYS A 93 -8.03 -8.85 -6.28
C CYS A 93 -8.49 -7.38 -6.38
N LEU A 94 -8.70 -6.73 -5.24
CA LEU A 94 -8.86 -5.28 -5.20
C LEU A 94 -7.54 -4.58 -5.57
N PRO A 95 -7.60 -3.39 -6.20
CA PRO A 95 -6.43 -2.54 -6.39
C PRO A 95 -5.70 -2.28 -5.07
N ALA A 96 -4.37 -2.24 -5.11
CA ALA A 96 -3.54 -2.13 -3.91
C ALA A 96 -3.87 -0.88 -3.06
N ASN A 97 -4.10 0.27 -3.69
CA ASN A 97 -4.49 1.50 -3.01
C ASN A 97 -5.82 1.39 -2.22
N GLN A 98 -6.63 0.37 -2.47
CA GLN A 98 -7.91 0.16 -1.79
C GLN A 98 -7.83 -0.77 -0.57
N PHE A 99 -6.84 -1.69 -0.51
CA PHE A 99 -6.73 -2.63 0.62
C PHE A 99 -5.48 -2.43 1.48
N ILE A 100 -4.44 -1.74 0.98
CA ILE A 100 -3.21 -1.51 1.74
C ILE A 100 -3.48 -0.77 3.06
N PRO A 101 -4.35 0.27 3.14
CA PRO A 101 -4.63 0.92 4.41
C PRO A 101 -5.13 -0.04 5.50
N GLU A 102 -6.16 -0.83 5.20
CA GLU A 102 -6.73 -1.82 6.13
C GLU A 102 -5.74 -2.96 6.42
N LEU A 103 -4.95 -3.38 5.43
CA LEU A 103 -3.91 -4.40 5.63
C LEU A 103 -2.82 -3.91 6.60
N MET A 104 -2.37 -2.67 6.46
CA MET A 104 -1.33 -2.11 7.33
C MET A 104 -1.85 -1.87 8.75
N GLU A 105 -3.13 -1.53 8.90
CA GLU A 105 -3.80 -1.48 10.21
C GLU A 105 -3.89 -2.87 10.86
N TYR A 106 -4.32 -3.89 10.10
CA TYR A 106 -4.34 -5.29 10.56
C TYR A 106 -2.97 -5.76 11.04
N LEU A 107 -1.92 -5.36 10.33
CA LEU A 107 -0.53 -5.71 10.67
C LEU A 107 0.08 -4.83 11.76
N LYS A 108 -0.58 -3.71 12.13
CA LYS A 108 -0.05 -2.66 13.01
C LYS A 108 1.30 -2.13 12.52
N GLU A 109 1.44 -1.98 11.21
CA GLU A 109 2.69 -1.61 10.55
C GLU A 109 2.61 -0.15 10.06
N PRO A 110 3.51 0.75 10.50
CA PRO A 110 3.64 2.07 9.92
C PRO A 110 4.01 1.98 8.44
N TYR A 111 3.34 2.75 7.59
CA TYR A 111 3.54 2.68 6.15
C TYR A 111 3.27 4.01 5.44
N TYR A 112 3.75 4.09 4.21
CA TYR A 112 3.24 5.00 3.19
C TYR A 112 3.43 4.41 1.79
N ALA A 113 2.59 4.81 0.84
CA ALA A 113 2.86 4.59 -0.58
C ALA A 113 3.98 5.55 -1.01
N GLY A 114 5.05 5.02 -1.60
CA GLY A 114 6.30 5.75 -1.84
C GLY A 114 6.85 5.54 -3.26
N ILE A 115 8.02 6.13 -3.52
CA ILE A 115 8.80 5.97 -4.76
C ILE A 115 7.91 6.28 -5.99
N LEU A 116 7.75 5.35 -6.94
CA LEU A 116 7.01 5.58 -8.19
C LEU A 116 5.50 5.61 -7.96
N SER A 117 4.98 4.83 -7.00
CA SER A 117 3.56 4.87 -6.65
C SER A 117 3.16 6.21 -6.05
N ALA A 118 4.03 6.85 -5.26
CA ALA A 118 3.80 8.22 -4.82
C ALA A 118 3.89 9.23 -5.97
N GLY A 119 4.87 9.06 -6.87
CA GLY A 119 4.99 9.86 -8.09
C GLY A 119 3.69 9.89 -8.91
N GLU A 120 3.01 8.74 -9.06
CA GLU A 120 1.71 8.65 -9.76
C GLU A 120 0.64 9.54 -9.13
N PHE A 121 0.56 9.61 -7.79
CA PHE A 121 -0.40 10.48 -7.10
C PHE A 121 -0.10 11.97 -7.25
N TYR A 122 1.13 12.33 -7.59
CA TYR A 122 1.54 13.71 -7.89
C TYR A 122 1.56 14.03 -9.39
N GLY A 123 1.15 13.08 -10.25
CA GLY A 123 1.20 13.25 -11.70
C GLY A 123 2.62 13.19 -12.28
N ALA A 124 3.59 12.74 -11.49
CA ALA A 124 5.01 12.65 -11.84
C ALA A 124 5.43 11.23 -12.22
N ALA A 125 4.52 10.45 -12.80
CA ALA A 125 4.81 9.09 -13.26
C ALA A 125 4.71 9.02 -14.78
N HIS A 126 5.85 9.24 -15.45
CA HIS A 126 6.01 9.09 -16.89
C HIS A 126 5.45 7.75 -17.41
N GLN A 127 5.61 6.68 -16.62
CA GLN A 127 4.99 5.38 -16.86
C GLN A 127 4.29 4.89 -15.59
N ARG A 128 3.16 4.19 -15.78
CA ARG A 128 2.48 3.54 -14.64
C ARG A 128 3.40 2.51 -13.97
N PRO A 129 3.58 2.56 -12.64
CA PRO A 129 4.35 1.56 -11.93
C PRO A 129 3.79 0.15 -12.16
N GLN A 130 4.66 -0.82 -12.44
CA GLN A 130 4.25 -2.23 -12.61
C GLN A 130 3.79 -2.89 -11.30
N ALA A 131 4.21 -2.33 -10.17
CA ALA A 131 3.83 -2.77 -8.83
C ALA A 131 3.51 -1.55 -7.98
N PHE A 132 2.56 -1.72 -7.06
CA PHE A 132 2.29 -0.71 -6.05
C PHE A 132 3.37 -0.76 -4.98
N GLN A 133 4.08 0.35 -4.79
CA GLN A 133 5.26 0.44 -3.92
C GLN A 133 4.87 1.02 -2.57
N VAL A 134 5.10 0.22 -1.53
CA VAL A 134 4.77 0.57 -0.15
C VAL A 134 6.05 0.54 0.67
N VAL A 135 6.36 1.64 1.34
CA VAL A 135 7.48 1.72 2.27
C VAL A 135 7.00 1.36 3.67
N THR A 136 7.68 0.42 4.31
CA THR A 136 7.39 -0.08 5.67
C THR A 136 8.63 -0.05 6.53
N GLU A 137 8.46 -0.07 7.85
CA GLU A 137 9.57 -0.08 8.80
C GLU A 137 10.24 -1.46 8.86
N HIS A 138 9.41 -2.51 8.85
CA HIS A 138 9.84 -3.90 8.87
C HIS A 138 9.92 -4.47 7.45
N SER A 139 10.85 -5.41 7.25
CA SER A 139 11.00 -6.11 5.97
C SER A 139 9.81 -7.03 5.73
N ARG A 140 9.24 -6.99 4.51
CA ARG A 140 8.09 -7.85 4.15
C ARG A 140 8.26 -8.41 2.74
N SER A 141 7.74 -9.62 2.53
CA SER A 141 7.62 -10.18 1.18
C SER A 141 6.56 -9.44 0.39
N GLY A 142 6.83 -9.19 -0.89
CA GLY A 142 5.85 -8.62 -1.82
C GLY A 142 4.56 -9.46 -1.90
N ILE A 143 3.48 -8.82 -2.33
CA ILE A 143 2.17 -9.46 -2.55
C ILE A 143 1.99 -9.67 -4.04
N LEU A 144 1.55 -10.87 -4.41
CA LEU A 144 0.97 -11.16 -5.70
C LEU A 144 -0.43 -11.75 -5.47
N CYS A 145 -1.47 -10.99 -5.81
CA CYS A 145 -2.85 -11.40 -5.62
C CYS A 145 -3.65 -11.11 -6.91
N GLY A 146 -4.00 -12.16 -7.65
CA GLY A 146 -4.46 -12.00 -9.01
C GLY A 146 -3.38 -11.34 -9.87
N THR A 147 -3.72 -10.27 -10.58
CA THR A 147 -2.75 -9.43 -11.32
C THR A 147 -2.19 -8.28 -10.49
N VAL A 148 -2.65 -8.10 -9.25
CA VAL A 148 -2.19 -7.01 -8.37
C VAL A 148 -0.87 -7.40 -7.73
N LYS A 149 0.15 -6.56 -7.97
CA LYS A 149 1.48 -6.70 -7.38
C LYS A 149 1.74 -5.55 -6.41
N VAL A 150 2.23 -5.88 -5.22
CA VAL A 150 2.69 -4.91 -4.22
C VAL A 150 4.13 -5.24 -3.86
N ASP A 151 5.01 -4.26 -3.99
CA ASP A 151 6.39 -4.35 -3.55
C ASP A 151 6.54 -3.59 -2.23
N PHE A 152 7.10 -4.26 -1.23
CA PHE A 152 7.43 -3.64 0.05
C PHE A 152 8.89 -3.23 0.08
N ILE A 153 9.15 -1.97 0.43
CA ILE A 153 10.49 -1.40 0.55
C ILE A 153 10.74 -1.07 2.02
N LYS A 154 11.86 -1.55 2.55
CA LYS A 154 12.19 -1.32 3.96
C LYS A 154 12.84 0.06 4.16
N ARG A 155 12.30 0.83 5.11
CA ARG A 155 12.93 2.05 5.62
C ARG A 155 12.77 2.12 7.14
N ASN A 156 13.87 2.03 7.89
CA ASN A 156 13.85 1.95 9.36
C ASN A 156 13.15 3.11 10.06
N ASN A 157 12.99 4.27 9.42
CA ASN A 157 12.30 5.43 9.98
C ASN A 157 11.02 5.77 9.20
N ALA A 158 10.38 4.78 8.57
CA ALA A 158 9.15 4.97 7.78
C ALA A 158 8.07 5.71 8.57
N ALA A 159 7.89 5.39 9.86
CA ALA A 159 6.92 6.04 10.73
C ALA A 159 7.15 7.56 10.93
N LEU A 160 8.39 8.04 10.74
CA LEU A 160 8.74 9.45 10.89
C LEU A 160 8.58 10.25 9.59
N MET A 161 8.31 9.59 8.46
CA MET A 161 8.24 10.27 7.18
C MET A 161 6.96 11.08 7.06
N PRO A 162 7.04 12.37 6.70
CA PRO A 162 5.87 13.16 6.36
C PRO A 162 5.05 12.49 5.23
N THR A 163 3.73 12.46 5.42
CA THR A 163 2.78 11.90 4.45
C THR A 163 1.64 12.87 4.18
N ARG A 164 0.93 12.67 3.08
CA ARG A 164 -0.36 13.28 2.76
C ARG A 164 -1.41 12.18 2.57
N ASP A 165 -2.63 12.45 2.99
CA ASP A 165 -3.74 11.53 2.77
C ASP A 165 -4.37 11.78 1.38
N PHE A 166 -4.47 10.72 0.57
CA PHE A 166 -5.15 10.74 -0.72
C PHE A 166 -6.44 9.94 -0.66
N LYS A 167 -7.53 10.49 -1.21
CA LYS A 167 -8.80 9.76 -1.31
C LYS A 167 -8.67 8.60 -2.29
N THR A 168 -9.19 7.44 -1.88
CA THR A 168 -9.38 6.27 -2.72
C THR A 168 -10.87 5.91 -2.73
N PRO A 169 -11.34 5.07 -3.68
CA PRO A 169 -12.74 4.63 -3.69
C PRO A 169 -13.19 3.93 -2.39
N ARG A 170 -12.25 3.46 -1.56
CA ARG A 170 -12.52 2.67 -0.35
C ARG A 170 -11.93 3.31 0.92
N GLY A 171 -11.52 4.58 0.88
CA GLY A 171 -11.01 5.28 2.07
C GLY A 171 -9.91 6.28 1.75
N TYR A 172 -8.88 6.30 2.60
CA TYR A 172 -7.72 7.15 2.44
C TYR A 172 -6.43 6.32 2.40
N LEU A 173 -5.50 6.74 1.57
CA LEU A 173 -4.17 6.17 1.45
C LEU A 173 -3.14 7.20 1.93
N LYS A 174 -2.19 6.76 2.76
CA LYS A 174 -1.03 7.55 3.12
C LYS A 174 0.00 7.50 2.01
N VAL A 175 0.34 8.66 1.45
CA VAL A 175 1.35 8.81 0.39
C VAL A 175 2.48 9.69 0.91
N SER A 176 3.74 9.36 0.63
CA SER A 176 4.89 10.23 0.98
C SER A 176 4.71 11.63 0.41
N THR A 177 5.13 12.69 1.11
CA THR A 177 5.14 14.03 0.50
C THR A 177 6.03 14.06 -0.75
N PRO A 178 5.91 15.06 -1.65
CA PRO A 178 6.80 15.19 -2.80
C PRO A 178 8.28 15.18 -2.40
N GLU A 179 8.63 15.82 -1.28
CA GLU A 179 10.01 15.88 -0.79
C GLU A 179 10.52 14.52 -0.31
N VAL A 180 9.69 13.77 0.44
CA VAL A 180 10.04 12.40 0.85
C VAL A 180 10.19 11.51 -0.39
N THR A 181 9.28 11.66 -1.36
CA THR A 181 9.30 10.93 -2.63
C THR A 181 10.60 11.20 -3.39
N ALA A 182 11.03 12.47 -3.50
CA ALA A 182 12.30 12.83 -4.13
C ALA A 182 13.49 12.14 -3.45
N PHE A 183 13.52 12.08 -2.12
CA PHE A 183 14.56 11.32 -1.41
C PHE A 183 14.48 9.82 -1.68
N ASP A 184 13.28 9.24 -1.69
CA ASP A 184 13.08 7.82 -1.94
C ASP A 184 13.52 7.40 -3.35
N LEU A 185 13.26 8.23 -4.36
CA LEU A 185 13.70 7.98 -5.73
C LEU A 185 15.23 7.83 -5.81
N ILE A 186 15.97 8.66 -5.06
CA ILE A 186 17.44 8.63 -4.99
C ILE A 186 17.95 7.51 -4.09
N GLY A 187 17.22 7.22 -3.02
CA GLY A 187 17.60 6.22 -2.03
C GLY A 187 17.42 4.78 -2.50
N TYR A 188 16.46 4.57 -3.39
CA TYR A 188 16.02 3.25 -3.85
C TYR A 188 16.00 3.13 -5.38
N PRO A 189 17.12 3.41 -6.09
CA PRO A 189 17.14 3.47 -7.56
C PRO A 189 16.81 2.14 -8.25
N HIS A 190 16.97 1.00 -7.55
CA HIS A 190 16.55 -0.30 -8.08
C HIS A 190 15.02 -0.44 -8.17
N HIS A 191 14.27 0.35 -7.40
CA HIS A 191 12.81 0.38 -7.43
C HIS A 191 12.26 1.43 -8.40
N THR A 192 13.13 2.28 -8.97
CA THR A 192 12.75 3.30 -9.96
C THR A 192 13.02 2.87 -11.39
N GLY A 193 13.60 1.68 -11.63
CA GLY A 193 13.95 1.25 -12.99
C GLY A 193 15.25 1.88 -13.53
N GLY A 194 16.07 2.47 -12.66
CA GLY A 194 17.35 3.07 -13.02
C GLY A 194 17.39 4.58 -12.87
N LEU A 195 18.57 5.16 -13.12
CA LEU A 195 18.83 6.57 -12.86
C LEU A 195 18.16 7.49 -13.89
N ASP A 196 18.06 7.09 -15.16
CA ASP A 196 17.37 7.87 -16.20
C ASP A 196 15.88 8.07 -15.87
N ASN A 197 15.17 6.98 -15.52
CA ASN A 197 13.77 7.09 -15.09
C ASN A 197 13.63 7.86 -13.76
N THR A 198 14.61 7.72 -12.86
CA THR A 198 14.66 8.51 -11.62
C THR A 198 14.67 10.01 -11.91
N VAL A 199 15.50 10.45 -12.85
CA VAL A 199 15.60 11.87 -13.20
C VAL A 199 14.38 12.36 -13.96
N THR A 200 13.80 11.52 -14.82
CA THR A 200 12.55 11.83 -15.54
C THR A 200 11.40 12.08 -14.55
N VAL A 201 11.16 11.15 -13.63
CA VAL A 201 10.17 11.29 -12.56
C VAL A 201 10.48 12.49 -11.66
N LEU A 202 11.75 12.72 -11.34
CA LEU A 202 12.16 13.88 -10.52
C LEU A 202 11.86 15.22 -11.21
N ALA A 203 12.02 15.31 -12.53
CA ALA A 203 11.72 16.51 -13.30
C ALA A 203 10.22 16.84 -13.28
N GLU A 204 9.34 15.86 -13.45
CA GLU A 204 7.89 16.06 -13.31
C GLU A 204 7.51 16.38 -11.86
N LEU A 205 8.15 15.72 -10.88
CA LEU A 205 7.88 15.95 -9.45
C LEU A 205 8.31 17.33 -8.96
N ALA A 206 9.28 17.96 -9.64
CA ALA A 206 9.87 19.23 -9.23
C ALA A 206 8.83 20.35 -9.08
N GLU A 207 7.77 20.35 -9.90
CA GLU A 207 6.67 21.32 -9.81
C GLU A 207 5.94 21.28 -8.46
N SER A 208 5.99 20.15 -7.76
CA SER A 208 5.32 19.92 -6.47
C SER A 208 6.26 20.04 -5.26
N LEU A 209 7.56 20.27 -5.49
CA LEU A 209 8.57 20.34 -4.42
C LEU A 209 8.63 21.73 -3.75
N ASP A 210 8.79 21.72 -2.43
CA ASP A 210 9.13 22.92 -1.66
C ASP A 210 10.58 22.85 -1.16
N ALA A 211 11.41 23.83 -1.55
CA ALA A 211 12.83 23.87 -1.22
C ALA A 211 13.11 23.94 0.30
N ILE A 212 12.20 24.54 1.08
CA ILE A 212 12.32 24.65 2.54
C ILE A 212 12.08 23.28 3.15
N ARG A 213 10.92 22.67 2.83
CA ARG A 213 10.54 21.35 3.32
C ARG A 213 11.58 20.29 2.94
N LEU A 214 12.13 20.38 1.73
CA LEU A 214 13.16 19.47 1.25
C LEU A 214 14.40 19.48 2.14
N ALA A 215 14.85 20.68 2.54
CA ALA A 215 15.99 20.82 3.44
C ALA A 215 15.65 20.42 4.89
N ASP A 216 14.44 20.73 5.36
CA ASP A 216 13.99 20.41 6.71
C ASP A 216 13.98 18.89 6.97
N ILE A 217 13.61 18.09 5.96
CA ILE A 217 13.58 16.63 6.07
C ILE A 217 14.90 15.95 5.70
N ALA A 218 15.91 16.68 5.23
CA ALA A 218 17.16 16.10 4.72
C ALA A 218 17.88 15.25 5.78
N GLY A 219 17.78 15.63 7.06
CA GLY A 219 18.33 14.89 8.20
C GLY A 219 17.65 13.54 8.48
N LEU A 220 16.50 13.26 7.86
CA LEU A 220 15.79 11.99 8.00
C LEU A 220 16.27 10.92 7.01
N SER A 221 17.25 11.26 6.16
CA SER A 221 17.82 10.38 5.13
C SER A 221 19.35 10.37 5.26
N PRO A 222 20.04 9.33 4.77
CA PRO A 222 21.50 9.37 4.64
C PRO A 222 21.96 10.60 3.84
N ILE A 223 23.02 11.26 4.30
CA ILE A 223 23.51 12.48 3.64
C ILE A 223 23.88 12.27 2.17
N THR A 224 24.28 11.06 1.80
CA THR A 224 24.55 10.68 0.40
C THR A 224 23.36 10.86 -0.51
N TRP A 225 22.14 10.73 0.00
CA TRP A 225 20.92 10.99 -0.77
C TRP A 225 20.77 12.49 -1.06
N SER A 226 21.10 13.36 -0.09
CA SER A 226 21.12 14.82 -0.30
C SER A 226 22.17 15.24 -1.32
N GLN A 227 23.36 14.62 -1.29
CA GLN A 227 24.43 14.88 -2.26
C GLN A 227 23.99 14.55 -3.70
N ARG A 228 23.33 13.41 -3.89
CA ARG A 228 22.83 12.96 -5.20
C ARG A 228 21.61 13.77 -5.65
N LEU A 229 20.62 13.95 -4.77
CA LEU A 229 19.39 14.67 -5.09
C LEU A 229 19.68 16.11 -5.50
N GLY A 230 20.53 16.81 -4.74
CA GLY A 230 20.91 18.18 -5.07
C GLY A 230 21.61 18.31 -6.42
N TYR A 231 22.53 17.39 -6.74
CA TYR A 231 23.17 17.34 -8.06
C TYR A 231 22.16 17.10 -9.18
N LEU A 232 21.23 16.16 -8.99
CA LEU A 232 20.23 15.82 -10.01
C LEU A 232 19.19 16.94 -10.21
N LEU A 233 18.81 17.67 -9.15
CA LEU A 233 17.98 18.88 -9.27
C LEU A 233 18.68 19.97 -10.08
N GLU A 234 19.99 20.18 -9.88
CA GLU A 234 20.74 21.13 -10.73
C GLU A 234 20.86 20.65 -12.18
N LEU A 235 21.02 19.33 -12.39
CA LEU A 235 21.13 18.73 -13.71
C LEU A 235 19.85 18.97 -14.55
N ILE A 236 18.67 18.90 -13.93
CA ILE A 236 17.38 19.15 -14.59
C ILE A 236 16.97 20.63 -14.62
N GLY A 237 17.85 21.55 -14.24
CA GLY A 237 17.60 22.99 -14.27
C GLY A 237 16.91 23.58 -13.03
N GLU A 238 16.64 22.75 -12.02
CA GLU A 238 15.94 23.11 -10.78
C GLU A 238 16.88 23.56 -9.65
N ALA A 239 17.88 24.37 -9.99
CA ALA A 239 18.93 24.80 -9.06
C ALA A 239 18.37 25.53 -7.82
N ARG A 240 17.23 26.23 -7.95
CA ARG A 240 16.58 26.92 -6.82
C ARG A 240 16.08 25.96 -5.75
N LEU A 241 15.58 24.79 -6.14
CA LEU A 241 15.17 23.75 -5.19
C LEU A 241 16.39 23.17 -4.45
N ALA A 242 17.54 23.15 -5.12
CA ALA A 242 18.77 22.57 -4.59
C ALA A 242 19.53 23.50 -3.62
N GLU A 243 19.36 24.82 -3.67
CA GLU A 243 20.17 25.79 -2.88
C GLU A 243 20.23 25.48 -1.37
N ARG A 244 19.08 25.17 -0.75
CA ARG A 244 19.05 24.87 0.70
C ARG A 244 19.68 23.51 1.02
N LEU A 245 19.53 22.53 0.13
CA LEU A 245 20.25 21.26 0.26
C LEU A 245 21.77 21.45 0.09
N ALA A 246 22.22 22.35 -0.78
CA ALA A 246 23.63 22.65 -0.95
C ALA A 246 24.22 23.23 0.35
N ALA A 247 23.51 24.14 1.02
CA ALA A 247 23.89 24.66 2.33
C ALA A 247 23.95 23.54 3.39
N TYR A 248 22.95 22.66 3.43
CA TYR A 248 22.90 21.51 4.33
C TYR A 248 24.11 20.57 4.17
N VAL A 249 24.50 20.28 2.91
CA VAL A 249 25.67 19.44 2.57
C VAL A 249 26.98 20.16 2.91
N ALA A 250 27.08 21.45 2.60
CA ALA A 250 28.28 22.25 2.87
C ALA A 250 28.59 22.38 4.37
N GLU A 251 27.57 22.54 5.21
CA GLU A 251 27.68 22.59 6.66
C GLU A 251 28.26 21.29 7.24
N ARG A 252 27.73 20.14 6.79
CA ARG A 252 28.09 18.82 7.33
C ARG A 252 29.39 18.25 6.76
N LYS A 253 29.85 18.78 5.61
CA LYS A 253 31.10 18.38 4.95
C LYS A 253 31.26 16.86 4.81
N PRO A 254 30.28 16.14 4.24
CA PRO A 254 30.36 14.68 4.09
C PRO A 254 31.56 14.26 3.24
N VAL A 255 31.88 12.97 3.31
CA VAL A 255 32.81 12.36 2.36
C VAL A 255 32.21 12.36 0.95
N PRO A 256 33.05 12.37 -0.09
CA PRO A 256 32.54 12.28 -1.45
C PRO A 256 31.81 10.96 -1.72
N ALA A 257 30.67 11.02 -2.40
CA ALA A 257 29.90 9.85 -2.79
C ALA A 257 29.79 9.73 -4.32
N PRO A 258 29.79 8.51 -4.89
CA PRO A 258 29.44 8.33 -6.30
C PRO A 258 27.95 8.61 -6.54
N LEU A 259 27.64 9.17 -7.71
CA LEU A 259 26.27 9.30 -8.19
C LEU A 259 25.61 7.93 -8.33
N SER A 260 26.32 7.01 -8.99
CA SER A 260 25.90 5.62 -9.19
C SER A 260 26.85 4.66 -8.47
N PRO A 261 26.44 4.05 -7.34
CA PRO A 261 27.31 3.16 -6.55
C PRO A 261 27.86 1.95 -7.31
N SER A 262 27.11 1.46 -8.29
CA SER A 262 27.46 0.28 -9.07
C SER A 262 28.46 0.55 -10.19
N GLN A 263 28.73 1.82 -10.52
CA GLN A 263 29.65 2.19 -11.60
C GLN A 263 31.08 2.49 -11.08
N PRO A 264 32.12 2.22 -11.88
CA PRO A 264 33.48 2.64 -11.56
C PRO A 264 33.58 4.16 -11.36
N HIS A 265 34.38 4.60 -10.39
CA HIS A 265 34.53 6.03 -10.07
C HIS A 265 35.99 6.46 -9.85
N HIS A 266 36.96 5.59 -10.12
CA HIS A 266 38.38 5.93 -10.05
C HIS A 266 38.73 7.00 -11.09
N GLY A 267 39.37 8.09 -10.66
CA GLY A 267 39.74 9.21 -11.53
C GLY A 267 38.58 10.16 -11.89
N VAL A 268 37.36 9.91 -11.41
CA VAL A 268 36.23 10.82 -11.64
C VAL A 268 36.44 12.13 -10.88
N ARG A 269 36.36 13.25 -11.60
CA ARG A 269 36.49 14.58 -11.00
C ARG A 269 35.29 14.87 -10.10
N GLN A 270 35.56 15.23 -8.86
CA GLN A 270 34.52 15.59 -7.91
C GLN A 270 33.84 16.93 -8.27
N MET A 271 32.51 16.95 -8.14
CA MET A 271 31.71 18.15 -8.05
C MET A 271 31.77 18.71 -6.62
N SER A 272 32.56 19.77 -6.43
CA SER A 272 32.88 20.31 -5.09
C SER A 272 31.65 20.73 -4.28
N ARG A 273 30.65 21.33 -4.94
CA ARG A 273 29.42 21.82 -4.29
C ARG A 273 28.65 20.72 -3.56
N TRP A 274 28.51 19.57 -4.21
CA TRP A 274 27.79 18.41 -3.67
C TRP A 274 28.68 17.38 -2.99
N ARG A 275 30.00 17.54 -3.12
CA ARG A 275 30.99 16.51 -2.79
C ARG A 275 30.56 15.18 -3.42
N LEU A 276 30.29 15.21 -4.72
CA LEU A 276 29.76 14.06 -5.46
C LEU A 276 30.71 13.71 -6.61
N LEU A 277 30.85 12.42 -6.92
CA LEU A 277 31.56 11.93 -8.10
C LEU A 277 30.50 11.58 -9.16
N PRO A 278 30.28 12.42 -10.20
CA PRO A 278 29.31 12.15 -11.27
C PRO A 278 29.87 11.08 -12.22
N ASN A 279 29.76 9.82 -11.80
CA ASN A 279 30.36 8.66 -12.47
C ASN A 279 29.41 7.94 -13.45
N GLU A 280 28.27 8.54 -13.75
CA GLU A 280 27.29 8.06 -14.73
C GLU A 280 26.74 9.28 -15.47
N THR A 281 26.54 9.15 -16.78
CA THR A 281 25.82 10.17 -17.57
C THR A 281 24.35 9.84 -17.49
N VAL A 282 23.52 10.84 -17.20
CA VAL A 282 22.08 10.68 -17.02
C VAL A 282 21.37 11.63 -17.96
N ALA A 283 20.38 11.14 -18.67
CA ALA A 283 19.54 11.96 -19.53
C ALA A 283 18.07 11.73 -19.14
N PRO A 284 17.31 12.80 -18.82
CA PRO A 284 15.88 12.65 -18.61
C PRO A 284 15.17 12.40 -19.94
N ASP A 285 14.24 11.47 -19.95
CA ASP A 285 13.36 11.17 -21.08
C ASP A 285 12.17 12.16 -21.05
N LEU A 286 12.41 13.41 -21.46
CA LEU A 286 11.41 14.49 -21.52
C LEU A 286 10.80 14.65 -22.92
#